data_AF-A0A259CVH9-F1
#
_entry.id   AF-A0A259CVH9-F1
#
_cell.length_a   1.000
_cell.length_b   1.000
_cell.length_c   1.000
_cell.angle_alpha   90.00
_cell.angle_beta   90.00
_cell.angle_gamma   90.00
#
_symmetry.space_group_name_H-M   'P 1'
#
loop_
_entity.id
_entity.type
_entity.pdbx_description
1 polymer ?
#
loop_
_entity_poly.entity_id
_entity_poly.type
_entity_poly.pdbx_seq_one_letter_code
_entity_poly.pdbx_strand_id
1 'polypeptide(L)'
;TAKDRLAQARRVTPEAKLAAAQLQIAREYGFSSWRAMKVHVERLSARRTFDEDGVPTHLPRVDLIASWPDFTAERPLNLLVSGCLAGLPVGVDGSTYGDHALIRRLIDLPNARAVTFCPENFAFGTPRATPDIHGGDGHDVLDGHAKVLSDTGEDWRAGMIAAAERMLAIARAHQVRLAILMDISAACGSQVIYRGARASSAHQIGQGVCAALLVRNGIPVVSQRDYRTLNGVFRRLNPAFRSRPDLRDHHEVDWYRDYFQA
;
A
#
# COMPACT_ATOMS: atom_id res chain seq x y z
N THR A 1 -3.96 7.35 -26.82
CA THR A 1 -5.30 6.72 -26.73
C THR A 1 -5.39 5.46 -27.59
N ALA A 2 -6.46 4.65 -27.47
CA ALA A 2 -6.69 3.50 -28.37
C ALA A 2 -6.82 3.89 -29.85
N LYS A 3 -7.32 5.11 -30.12
CA LYS A 3 -7.41 5.66 -31.47
C LYS A 3 -6.03 5.98 -32.04
N ASP A 4 -5.13 6.55 -31.24
CA ASP A 4 -3.77 6.87 -31.69
C ASP A 4 -2.96 5.60 -32.00
N ARG A 5 -3.07 4.58 -31.15
CA ARG A 5 -2.45 3.27 -31.41
C ARG A 5 -3.02 2.57 -32.63
N LEU A 6 -4.32 2.67 -32.84
CA LEU A 6 -4.95 2.16 -34.06
C LEU A 6 -4.41 2.90 -35.29
N ALA A 7 -4.29 4.22 -35.22
CA ALA A 7 -3.73 5.02 -36.31
C ALA A 7 -2.28 4.64 -36.61
N GLN A 8 -1.47 4.39 -35.58
CA GLN A 8 -0.08 3.94 -35.74
C GLN A 8 -0.01 2.51 -36.31
N ALA A 9 -0.81 1.57 -35.80
CA ALA A 9 -0.87 0.20 -36.30
C ALA A 9 -1.30 0.14 -37.77
N ARG A 10 -2.24 1.01 -38.19
CA ARG A 10 -2.71 1.10 -39.58
C ARG A 10 -1.67 1.61 -40.58
N ARG A 11 -0.58 2.24 -40.12
CA ARG A 11 0.56 2.60 -41.00
C ARG A 11 1.32 1.37 -41.50
N VAL A 12 1.27 0.26 -40.77
CA VAL A 12 1.96 -1.00 -41.10
C VAL A 12 0.96 -2.07 -41.55
N THR A 13 -0.21 -2.13 -40.92
CA THR A 13 -1.26 -3.10 -41.23
C THR A 13 -2.59 -2.37 -41.39
N PRO A 14 -2.99 -1.98 -42.63
CA PRO A 14 -4.19 -1.18 -42.89
C PRO A 14 -5.48 -1.76 -42.30
N GLU A 15 -5.56 -3.09 -42.21
CA GLU A 15 -6.71 -3.84 -41.66
C GLU A 15 -6.73 -3.93 -40.13
N ALA A 16 -5.78 -3.31 -39.42
CA ALA A 16 -5.74 -3.31 -37.97
C ALA A 16 -7.08 -2.83 -37.39
N LYS A 17 -7.58 -3.59 -36.40
CA LYS A 17 -8.88 -3.37 -35.74
C LYS A 17 -8.72 -2.65 -34.42
N LEU A 18 -9.68 -1.78 -34.08
CA LEU A 18 -9.72 -1.07 -32.80
C LEU A 18 -9.65 -2.03 -31.59
N ALA A 19 -10.33 -3.17 -31.68
CA ALA A 19 -10.33 -4.19 -30.62
C ALA A 19 -8.92 -4.73 -30.31
N ALA A 20 -8.05 -4.85 -31.32
CA ALA A 20 -6.66 -5.28 -31.13
C ALA A 20 -5.84 -4.19 -30.41
N ALA A 21 -5.99 -2.93 -30.82
CA ALA A 21 -5.33 -1.79 -30.15
C ALA A 21 -5.81 -1.64 -28.69
N GLN A 22 -7.10 -1.83 -28.44
CA GLN A 22 -7.68 -1.83 -27.09
C GLN A 22 -7.14 -2.99 -26.24
N LEU A 23 -7.08 -4.20 -26.79
CA LEU A 23 -6.52 -5.36 -26.09
C LEU A 23 -5.03 -5.16 -25.78
N GLN A 24 -4.27 -4.58 -26.71
CA GLN A 24 -2.85 -4.27 -26.48
C GLN A 24 -2.68 -3.28 -25.32
N ILE A 25 -3.46 -2.19 -25.30
CA ILE A 25 -3.46 -1.25 -24.17
C ILE A 25 -3.82 -1.97 -22.87
N ALA A 26 -4.89 -2.76 -22.87
CA ALA A 26 -5.30 -3.50 -21.68
C ALA A 26 -4.17 -4.40 -21.15
N ARG A 27 -3.49 -5.15 -22.03
CA ARG A 27 -2.39 -6.06 -21.66
C ARG A 27 -1.16 -5.34 -21.13
N GLU A 28 -0.79 -4.21 -21.71
CA GLU A 28 0.31 -3.39 -21.19
C GLU A 28 0.03 -2.83 -19.79
N TYR A 29 -1.24 -2.62 -19.48
CA TYR A 29 -1.71 -2.25 -18.15
C TYR A 29 -2.06 -3.49 -17.30
N GLY A 30 -1.61 -4.69 -17.68
CA GLY A 30 -1.77 -5.91 -16.88
C GLY A 30 -3.19 -6.50 -16.86
N PHE A 31 -4.09 -6.05 -17.73
CA PHE A 31 -5.47 -6.54 -17.82
C PHE A 31 -5.62 -7.60 -18.93
N SER A 32 -6.42 -8.63 -18.65
CA SER A 32 -6.72 -9.71 -19.60
C SER A 32 -7.61 -9.27 -20.77
N SER A 33 -8.35 -8.17 -20.62
CA SER A 33 -9.24 -7.62 -21.65
C SER A 33 -9.50 -6.12 -21.47
N TRP A 34 -9.90 -5.44 -22.55
CA TRP A 34 -10.33 -4.04 -22.51
C TRP A 34 -11.53 -3.82 -21.58
N ARG A 35 -12.46 -4.77 -21.54
CA ARG A 35 -13.60 -4.70 -20.62
C ARG A 35 -13.14 -4.71 -19.16
N ALA A 36 -12.22 -5.61 -18.80
CA ALA A 36 -11.67 -5.67 -17.45
C ALA A 36 -10.97 -4.36 -17.06
N MET A 37 -10.18 -3.79 -17.98
CA MET A 37 -9.53 -2.49 -17.77
C MET A 37 -10.55 -1.37 -17.54
N LYS A 38 -11.59 -1.26 -18.38
CA LYS A 38 -12.63 -0.23 -18.22
C LYS A 38 -13.36 -0.32 -16.89
N VAL A 39 -13.77 -1.52 -16.49
CA VAL A 39 -14.44 -1.73 -15.20
C VAL A 39 -13.52 -1.31 -14.06
N HIS A 40 -12.23 -1.64 -14.12
CA HIS A 40 -11.27 -1.19 -13.11
C HIS A 40 -11.12 0.34 -13.08
N VAL A 41 -11.02 1.00 -14.24
CA VAL A 41 -10.97 2.48 -14.31
C VAL A 41 -12.23 3.10 -13.70
N GLU A 42 -13.41 2.57 -14.02
CA GLU A 42 -14.68 3.02 -13.45
C GLU A 42 -14.69 2.86 -11.91
N ARG A 43 -14.17 1.73 -11.39
CA ARG A 43 -14.02 1.51 -9.95
C ARG A 43 -13.04 2.48 -9.30
N LEU A 44 -11.90 2.74 -9.94
CA LEU A 44 -10.94 3.74 -9.46
C LEU A 44 -11.56 5.13 -9.40
N SER A 45 -12.31 5.53 -10.44
CA SER A 45 -13.02 6.82 -10.45
C SER A 45 -14.10 6.90 -9.38
N ALA A 46 -14.69 5.78 -8.98
CA ALA A 46 -15.67 5.73 -7.89
C ALA A 46 -15.04 5.74 -6.49
N ARG A 47 -13.76 5.36 -6.36
CA ARG A 47 -13.04 5.33 -5.08
C ARG A 47 -12.31 6.64 -4.84
N ARG A 48 -12.60 7.29 -3.71
CA ARG A 48 -11.89 8.49 -3.27
C ARG A 48 -10.57 8.10 -2.59
N THR A 49 -9.50 8.00 -3.40
CA THR A 49 -8.15 7.68 -2.93
C THR A 49 -7.43 8.89 -2.33
N PHE A 50 -7.78 10.08 -2.80
CA PHE A 50 -7.24 11.36 -2.34
C PHE A 50 -8.38 12.31 -1.93
N ASP A 51 -8.11 13.13 -0.92
CA ASP A 51 -8.92 14.28 -0.57
C ASP A 51 -8.81 15.37 -1.66
N GLU A 52 -9.64 16.42 -1.57
CA GLU A 52 -9.68 17.53 -2.53
C GLU A 52 -8.35 18.31 -2.60
N ASP A 53 -7.60 18.31 -1.50
CA ASP A 53 -6.27 18.93 -1.40
C ASP A 53 -5.13 17.99 -1.83
N GLY A 54 -5.45 16.81 -2.36
CA GLY A 54 -4.48 15.86 -2.90
C GLY A 54 -3.78 14.99 -1.85
N VAL A 55 -4.23 15.00 -0.59
CA VAL A 55 -3.71 14.11 0.47
C VAL A 55 -4.41 12.75 0.39
N PRO A 56 -3.69 11.61 0.45
CA PRO A 56 -4.33 10.31 0.50
C PRO A 56 -5.28 10.16 1.68
N THR A 57 -6.51 9.66 1.42
CA THR A 57 -7.60 9.62 2.41
C THR A 57 -7.34 8.72 3.62
N HIS A 58 -6.35 7.83 3.53
CA HIS A 58 -5.98 6.91 4.60
C HIS A 58 -4.93 7.50 5.57
N LEU A 59 -4.27 8.60 5.20
CA LEU A 59 -3.30 9.26 6.08
C LEU A 59 -4.05 10.02 7.19
N PRO A 60 -3.62 9.87 8.46
CA PRO A 60 -4.17 10.68 9.53
C PRO A 60 -3.80 12.15 9.32
N ARG A 61 -4.81 13.01 9.30
CA ARG A 61 -4.60 14.46 9.15
C ARG A 61 -3.91 15.05 10.39
N VAL A 62 -3.29 16.21 10.20
CA VAL A 62 -2.54 16.91 11.26
C VAL A 62 -3.43 17.28 12.45
N ASP A 63 -4.67 17.70 12.18
CA ASP A 63 -5.69 18.00 13.19
C ASP A 63 -6.14 16.73 13.93
N LEU A 64 -6.31 15.60 13.24
CA LEU A 64 -6.58 14.31 13.88
C LEU A 64 -5.44 13.89 14.82
N ILE A 65 -4.18 14.01 14.39
CA ILE A 65 -3.03 13.71 15.24
C ILE A 65 -2.99 14.66 16.46
N ALA A 66 -3.27 15.95 16.24
CA ALA A 66 -3.31 16.94 17.31
C ALA A 66 -4.45 16.68 18.31
N SER A 67 -5.58 16.14 17.86
CA SER A 67 -6.74 15.84 18.70
C SER A 67 -6.58 14.56 19.54
N TRP A 68 -5.52 13.78 19.33
CA TRP A 68 -5.26 12.58 20.14
C TRP A 68 -5.04 12.96 21.61
N PRO A 69 -5.38 12.07 22.57
CA PRO A 69 -5.10 12.30 23.98
C PRO A 69 -3.60 12.29 24.26
N ASP A 70 -3.20 12.79 25.43
CA ASP A 70 -1.82 12.61 25.89
C ASP A 70 -1.56 11.13 26.19
N PHE A 71 -0.47 10.63 25.62
CA PHE A 71 0.00 9.26 25.77
C PHE A 71 1.07 9.19 26.85
N THR A 72 0.88 8.26 27.78
CA THR A 72 1.83 7.95 28.86
C THR A 72 2.29 6.49 28.73
N ALA A 73 3.20 6.04 29.60
CA ALA A 73 3.61 4.64 29.61
C ALA A 73 2.45 3.68 29.97
N GLU A 74 1.53 4.14 30.82
CA GLU A 74 0.36 3.38 31.28
C GLU A 74 -0.76 3.40 30.23
N ARG A 75 -0.86 4.49 29.45
CA ARG A 75 -1.83 4.66 28.36
C ARG A 75 -1.13 5.04 27.06
N PRO A 76 -0.40 4.10 26.44
CA PRO A 76 0.42 4.38 25.27
C PRO A 76 -0.41 4.51 23.99
N LEU A 77 0.20 5.07 22.95
CA LEU A 77 -0.33 4.98 21.59
C LEU A 77 -0.12 3.56 21.07
N ASN A 78 -1.22 2.84 20.80
CA ASN A 78 -1.17 1.51 20.22
C ASN A 78 -0.96 1.59 18.70
N LEU A 79 0.15 1.01 18.24
CA LEU A 79 0.59 1.00 16.86
C LEU A 79 0.58 -0.43 16.32
N LEU A 80 0.09 -0.62 15.09
CA LEU A 80 0.36 -1.85 14.33
C LEU A 80 1.53 -1.58 13.40
N VAL A 81 2.55 -2.42 13.38
CA VAL A 81 3.74 -2.21 12.55
C VAL A 81 4.05 -3.45 11.72
N SER A 82 4.33 -3.27 10.42
CA SER A 82 4.83 -4.36 9.59
C SER A 82 6.07 -5.00 10.25
N GLY A 83 6.08 -6.32 10.40
CA GLY A 83 7.16 -7.02 11.12
C GLY A 83 8.56 -6.70 10.59
N CYS A 84 8.70 -6.53 9.27
CA CYS A 84 9.97 -6.15 8.66
C CYS A 84 10.44 -4.73 9.05
N LEU A 85 9.51 -3.77 9.21
CA LEU A 85 9.85 -2.42 9.68
C LEU A 85 10.28 -2.41 11.16
N ALA A 86 9.82 -3.39 11.93
CA ALA A 86 10.21 -3.59 13.31
C ALA A 86 11.51 -4.41 13.48
N GLY A 87 12.18 -4.77 12.37
CA GLY A 87 13.45 -5.51 12.39
C GLY A 87 13.31 -7.03 12.53
N LEU A 88 12.11 -7.59 12.36
CA LEU A 88 11.94 -9.05 12.36
C LEU A 88 12.47 -9.65 11.04
N PRO A 89 13.11 -10.85 11.08
CA PRO A 89 13.63 -11.54 9.89
C PRO A 89 12.51 -12.23 9.10
N VAL A 90 11.61 -11.42 8.53
CA VAL A 90 10.38 -11.87 7.84
C VAL A 90 10.34 -11.43 6.37
N GLY A 91 11.48 -10.99 5.84
CA GLY A 91 11.67 -10.80 4.40
C GLY A 91 11.45 -12.08 3.62
N VAL A 92 11.35 -11.97 2.30
CA VAL A 92 11.10 -13.09 1.37
C VAL A 92 12.04 -14.28 1.61
N ASP A 93 13.31 -14.01 1.92
CA ASP A 93 14.38 -14.97 2.17
C ASP A 93 14.77 -15.08 3.67
N GLY A 94 14.01 -14.47 4.57
CA GLY A 94 14.37 -14.35 5.99
C GLY A 94 15.31 -13.18 6.30
N SER A 95 15.62 -12.34 5.32
CA SER A 95 16.31 -11.07 5.55
C SER A 95 15.41 -10.04 6.24
N THR A 96 16.02 -8.90 6.58
CA THR A 96 15.32 -7.67 6.94
C THR A 96 15.35 -6.71 5.75
N TYR A 97 14.34 -5.84 5.62
CA TYR A 97 14.29 -4.83 4.54
C TYR A 97 15.04 -3.54 4.89
N GLY A 98 16.18 -3.68 5.58
CA GLY A 98 17.01 -2.58 6.03
C GLY A 98 16.66 -2.06 7.43
N ASP A 99 17.46 -1.11 7.91
CA ASP A 99 17.24 -0.44 9.19
C ASP A 99 16.29 0.75 9.01
N HIS A 100 15.09 0.64 9.59
CA HIS A 100 14.11 1.72 9.64
C HIS A 100 14.25 2.48 10.95
N ALA A 101 15.41 3.11 11.17
CA ALA A 101 15.77 3.77 12.42
C ALA A 101 14.70 4.74 12.94
N LEU A 102 14.01 5.46 12.05
CA LEU A 102 12.90 6.33 12.44
C LEU A 102 11.74 5.54 13.04
N ILE A 103 11.32 4.44 12.41
CA ILE A 103 10.25 3.59 12.93
C ILE A 103 10.68 2.92 14.23
N ARG A 104 11.93 2.45 14.32
CA ARG A 104 12.48 1.85 15.54
C ARG A 104 12.45 2.82 16.71
N ARG A 105 12.95 4.05 16.50
CA ARG A 105 12.89 5.13 17.51
C ARG A 105 11.47 5.45 17.94
N LEU A 106 10.47 5.33 17.05
CA LEU A 106 9.08 5.64 17.37
C LEU A 106 8.49 4.60 18.30
N ILE A 107 8.69 3.32 17.96
CA ILE A 107 8.12 2.20 18.71
C ILE A 107 8.87 1.94 20.03
N ASP A 108 10.10 2.43 20.17
CA ASP A 108 10.89 2.36 21.39
C ASP A 108 10.56 3.48 22.39
N LEU A 109 9.71 4.45 22.03
CA LEU A 109 9.23 5.46 22.98
C LEU A 109 8.41 4.81 24.10
N PRO A 110 8.57 5.25 25.36
CA PRO A 110 7.91 4.62 26.50
C PRO A 110 6.37 4.72 26.46
N ASN A 111 5.85 5.70 25.73
CA ASN A 111 4.42 5.94 25.52
C ASN A 111 3.93 5.49 24.13
N ALA A 112 4.70 4.64 23.44
CA ALA A 112 4.28 3.90 22.27
C ALA A 112 4.19 2.41 22.60
N ARG A 113 3.17 1.72 22.10
CA ARG A 113 3.03 0.27 22.21
C ARG A 113 2.83 -0.30 20.82
N ALA A 114 3.87 -0.91 20.27
CA ALA A 114 3.79 -1.57 18.98
C ALA A 114 3.37 -3.04 19.12
N VAL A 115 2.38 -3.43 18.33
CA VAL A 115 2.14 -4.83 17.96
C VAL A 115 2.65 -5.04 16.54
N THR A 116 3.43 -6.10 16.33
CA THR A 116 4.05 -6.38 15.03
C THR A 116 3.33 -7.53 14.33
N PHE A 117 3.18 -7.42 13.01
CA PHE A 117 2.60 -8.49 12.21
C PHE A 117 3.16 -8.48 10.78
N CYS A 118 3.46 -9.65 10.24
CA CYS A 118 3.83 -9.82 8.83
C CYS A 118 2.79 -10.71 8.15
N PRO A 119 1.92 -10.15 7.30
CA PRO A 119 0.85 -10.92 6.67
C PRO A 119 1.37 -12.08 5.81
N GLU A 120 2.41 -11.82 5.03
CA GLU A 120 2.96 -12.81 4.12
C GLU A 120 3.65 -13.96 4.86
N ASN A 121 4.41 -13.67 5.93
CA ASN A 121 4.98 -14.72 6.77
C ASN A 121 3.90 -15.54 7.49
N PHE A 122 2.81 -14.91 7.93
CA PHE A 122 1.69 -15.61 8.54
C PHE A 122 1.01 -16.59 7.58
N ALA A 123 0.78 -16.18 6.33
CA ALA A 123 0.07 -17.01 5.36
C ALA A 123 0.96 -18.03 4.64
N PHE A 124 2.22 -17.70 4.38
CA PHE A 124 3.09 -18.46 3.45
C PHE A 124 4.45 -18.84 4.06
N GLY A 125 4.75 -18.40 5.28
CA GLY A 125 6.02 -18.66 5.94
C GLY A 125 7.19 -17.83 5.41
N THR A 126 8.39 -18.22 5.84
CA THR A 126 9.67 -17.64 5.41
C THR A 126 10.72 -18.77 5.39
N PRO A 127 11.48 -18.95 4.29
CA PRO A 127 11.42 -18.21 3.04
C PRO A 127 10.14 -18.53 2.24
N ARG A 128 9.79 -17.66 1.29
CA ARG A 128 8.57 -17.80 0.46
C ARG A 128 8.77 -17.18 -0.92
N ALA A 129 7.85 -17.44 -1.84
CA ALA A 129 7.74 -16.69 -3.09
C ALA A 129 7.23 -15.26 -2.85
N THR A 130 7.40 -14.38 -3.83
CA THR A 130 6.98 -12.98 -3.71
C THR A 130 5.59 -12.76 -4.32
N PRO A 131 4.59 -12.25 -3.57
CA PRO A 131 3.27 -11.96 -4.11
C PRO A 131 3.19 -10.59 -4.77
N ASP A 132 2.44 -10.49 -5.88
CA ASP A 132 1.99 -9.26 -6.49
C ASP A 132 0.48 -9.30 -6.80
N ILE A 133 -0.16 -8.13 -6.86
CA ILE A 133 -1.60 -8.03 -7.18
C ILE A 133 -1.77 -7.87 -8.69
N HIS A 134 -2.65 -8.69 -9.27
CA HIS A 134 -2.94 -8.69 -10.71
C HIS A 134 -4.39 -8.26 -10.97
N GLY A 135 -4.56 -7.30 -11.88
CA GLY A 135 -5.88 -6.82 -12.33
C GLY A 135 -6.57 -5.83 -11.39
N GLY A 136 -5.84 -5.22 -10.45
CA GLY A 136 -6.37 -4.20 -9.55
C GLY A 136 -5.43 -3.88 -8.38
N ASP A 137 -6.03 -3.53 -7.25
CA ASP A 137 -5.40 -3.27 -5.95
C ASP A 137 -5.98 -4.17 -4.85
N GLY A 138 -5.58 -3.95 -3.61
CA GLY A 138 -6.01 -4.72 -2.45
C GLY A 138 -7.52 -4.63 -2.20
N HIS A 139 -8.14 -3.50 -2.50
CA HIS A 139 -9.59 -3.38 -2.44
C HIS A 139 -10.28 -4.24 -3.51
N ASP A 140 -9.76 -4.26 -4.75
CA ASP A 140 -10.27 -5.15 -5.80
C ASP A 140 -10.07 -6.63 -5.43
N VAL A 141 -9.01 -6.99 -4.72
CA VAL A 141 -8.82 -8.37 -4.22
C VAL A 141 -9.91 -8.73 -3.20
N LEU A 142 -10.18 -7.84 -2.24
CA LEU A 142 -11.23 -8.02 -1.23
C LEU A 142 -12.64 -8.12 -1.85
N ASP A 143 -12.87 -7.42 -2.97
CA ASP A 143 -14.14 -7.46 -3.71
C ASP A 143 -14.24 -8.66 -4.69
N GLY A 144 -13.19 -9.48 -4.80
CA GLY A 144 -13.15 -10.64 -5.70
C GLY A 144 -12.93 -10.27 -7.19
N HIS A 145 -12.38 -9.09 -7.46
CA HIS A 145 -12.12 -8.57 -8.80
C HIS A 145 -10.66 -8.63 -9.25
N ALA A 146 -9.73 -8.86 -8.32
CA ALA A 146 -8.31 -9.01 -8.58
C ALA A 146 -7.75 -10.29 -7.94
N LYS A 147 -6.55 -10.68 -8.37
CA LYS A 147 -5.82 -11.83 -7.85
C LYS A 147 -4.56 -11.40 -7.11
N VAL A 148 -4.08 -12.27 -6.24
CA VAL A 148 -2.72 -12.18 -5.68
C VAL A 148 -1.99 -13.39 -6.23
N LEU A 149 -0.96 -13.18 -7.04
CA LEU A 149 -0.17 -14.27 -7.60
C LEU A 149 1.24 -14.23 -7.04
N SER A 150 1.82 -15.40 -6.76
CA SER A 150 3.26 -15.52 -6.54
C SER A 150 4.03 -15.25 -7.83
N ASP A 151 5.34 -15.02 -7.71
CA ASP A 151 6.27 -14.98 -8.85
C ASP A 151 6.32 -16.30 -9.65
N THR A 152 5.91 -17.43 -9.06
CA THR A 152 5.72 -18.72 -9.74
C THR A 152 4.34 -18.90 -10.38
N GLY A 153 3.42 -17.94 -10.20
CA GLY A 153 2.07 -17.95 -10.77
C GLY A 153 0.99 -18.65 -9.94
N GLU A 154 1.31 -19.07 -8.71
CA GLU A 154 0.35 -19.66 -7.78
C GLU A 154 -0.65 -18.60 -7.27
N ASP A 155 -1.93 -18.95 -7.16
CA ASP A 155 -2.97 -18.04 -6.67
C ASP A 155 -2.96 -17.99 -5.13
N TRP A 156 -2.38 -16.92 -4.59
CA TRP A 156 -2.23 -16.65 -3.16
C TRP A 156 -3.37 -15.82 -2.57
N ARG A 157 -4.45 -15.58 -3.34
CA ARG A 157 -5.55 -14.70 -2.93
C ARG A 157 -6.15 -15.10 -1.58
N ALA A 158 -6.48 -16.37 -1.39
CA ALA A 158 -7.15 -16.84 -0.18
C ALA A 158 -6.26 -16.66 1.07
N GLY A 159 -4.99 -17.03 0.98
CA GLY A 159 -4.01 -16.85 2.07
C GLY A 159 -3.81 -15.36 2.40
N MET A 160 -3.76 -14.50 1.39
CA MET A 160 -3.60 -13.06 1.59
C MET A 160 -4.82 -12.42 2.25
N ILE A 161 -6.05 -12.84 1.89
CA ILE A 161 -7.28 -12.37 2.55
C ILE A 161 -7.30 -12.83 4.02
N ALA A 162 -6.97 -14.09 4.30
CA ALA A 162 -6.89 -14.60 5.67
C ALA A 162 -5.85 -13.84 6.51
N ALA A 163 -4.71 -13.47 5.91
CA ALA A 163 -3.70 -12.65 6.57
C ALA A 163 -4.19 -11.23 6.85
N ALA A 164 -4.93 -10.62 5.93
CA ALA A 164 -5.55 -9.32 6.13
C ALA A 164 -6.57 -9.36 7.28
N GLU A 165 -7.45 -10.35 7.30
CA GLU A 165 -8.43 -10.55 8.37
C GLU A 165 -7.75 -10.75 9.73
N ARG A 166 -6.67 -11.55 9.76
CA ARG A 166 -5.86 -11.73 10.97
C ARG A 166 -5.23 -10.42 11.44
N MET A 167 -4.68 -9.63 10.51
CA MET A 167 -4.09 -8.32 10.82
C MET A 167 -5.13 -7.36 11.41
N LEU A 168 -6.35 -7.32 10.83
CA LEU A 168 -7.46 -6.53 11.36
C LEU A 168 -7.90 -7.02 12.75
N ALA A 169 -7.98 -8.32 12.96
CA ALA A 169 -8.31 -8.90 14.27
C ALA A 169 -7.30 -8.50 15.34
N ILE A 170 -6.00 -8.55 15.03
CA ILE A 170 -4.93 -8.06 15.90
C ILE A 170 -5.11 -6.57 16.17
N ALA A 171 -5.33 -5.76 15.13
CA ALA A 171 -5.51 -4.33 15.29
C ALA A 171 -6.67 -3.97 16.23
N ARG A 172 -7.80 -4.67 16.10
CA ARG A 172 -8.96 -4.50 16.99
C ARG A 172 -8.68 -4.95 18.43
N ALA A 173 -8.08 -6.13 18.60
CA ALA A 173 -7.75 -6.67 19.92
C ALA A 173 -6.79 -5.77 20.70
N HIS A 174 -5.86 -5.11 20.00
CA HIS A 174 -4.90 -4.19 20.59
C HIS A 174 -5.35 -2.72 20.55
N GLN A 175 -6.58 -2.43 20.12
CA GLN A 175 -7.12 -1.07 20.00
C GLN A 175 -6.15 -0.13 19.26
N VAL A 176 -5.60 -0.62 18.15
CA VAL A 176 -4.63 0.11 17.33
C VAL A 176 -5.27 1.39 16.80
N ARG A 177 -4.55 2.50 16.96
CA ARG A 177 -4.96 3.82 16.46
C ARG A 177 -4.33 4.18 15.13
N LEU A 178 -3.17 3.60 14.82
CA LEU A 178 -2.41 3.86 13.60
C LEU A 178 -1.64 2.61 13.17
N ALA A 179 -1.68 2.29 11.89
CA ALA A 179 -0.84 1.24 11.30
C ALA A 179 0.32 1.85 10.50
N ILE A 180 1.54 1.39 10.73
CA ILE A 180 2.75 1.78 10.00
C ILE A 180 3.19 0.58 9.16
N LEU A 181 2.98 0.68 7.84
CA LEU A 181 3.14 -0.45 6.94
C LEU A 181 4.25 -0.24 5.91
N MET A 182 4.88 -1.35 5.52
CA MET A 182 5.87 -1.36 4.45
C MET A 182 5.18 -1.15 3.10
N ASP A 183 5.40 0.03 2.53
CA ASP A 183 4.82 0.40 1.24
C ASP A 183 5.44 -0.38 0.07
N ILE A 184 4.77 -0.44 -1.09
CA ILE A 184 5.10 -1.27 -2.28
C ILE A 184 4.65 -2.75 -2.19
N SER A 185 4.57 -3.34 -0.99
CA SER A 185 4.16 -4.76 -0.83
C SER A 185 2.71 -5.03 -1.27
N ALA A 186 2.46 -6.19 -1.88
CA ALA A 186 1.10 -6.66 -2.20
C ALA A 186 0.21 -6.87 -0.97
N ALA A 187 0.80 -7.04 0.21
CA ALA A 187 0.08 -7.12 1.47
C ALA A 187 -0.03 -5.75 2.14
N CYS A 188 1.11 -5.08 2.32
CA CYS A 188 1.26 -3.92 3.21
C CYS A 188 1.32 -2.56 2.50
N GLY A 189 1.41 -2.54 1.16
CA GLY A 189 1.41 -1.32 0.34
C GLY A 189 0.29 -0.37 0.75
N SER A 190 0.61 0.87 1.06
CA SER A 190 -0.35 1.88 1.54
C SER A 190 -0.71 2.91 0.46
N GLN A 191 0.24 3.22 -0.42
CA GLN A 191 0.09 4.23 -1.47
C GLN A 191 0.52 3.69 -2.83
N VAL A 192 1.54 2.83 -2.87
CA VAL A 192 2.08 2.24 -4.09
C VAL A 192 2.12 0.73 -3.98
N ILE A 193 1.85 0.06 -5.10
CA ILE A 193 2.08 -1.38 -5.33
C ILE A 193 2.57 -1.61 -6.77
N TYR A 194 3.03 -2.82 -7.09
CA TYR A 194 3.22 -3.23 -8.48
C TYR A 194 1.89 -3.50 -9.20
N ARG A 195 1.86 -3.27 -10.51
CA ARG A 195 0.73 -3.59 -11.39
C ARG A 195 0.91 -4.97 -12.01
N GLY A 196 0.75 -6.01 -11.21
CA GLY A 196 1.07 -7.39 -11.58
C GLY A 196 2.53 -7.74 -11.27
N ALA A 197 3.07 -8.71 -11.98
CA ALA A 197 4.38 -9.31 -11.67
C ALA A 197 5.50 -8.26 -11.67
N ARG A 198 6.11 -8.01 -10.52
CA ARG A 198 7.11 -6.94 -10.32
C ARG A 198 8.34 -7.02 -11.21
N ALA A 199 8.69 -8.22 -11.67
CA ALA A 199 9.84 -8.43 -12.55
C ALA A 199 9.70 -7.73 -13.91
N SER A 200 8.46 -7.44 -14.35
CA SER A 200 8.18 -6.87 -15.67
C SER A 200 7.12 -5.76 -15.66
N SER A 201 6.66 -5.36 -14.47
CA SER A 201 5.53 -4.44 -14.32
C SER A 201 5.93 -3.12 -13.69
N ALA A 202 5.26 -2.06 -14.15
CA ALA A 202 5.31 -0.74 -13.54
C ALA A 202 4.64 -0.72 -12.15
N HIS A 203 4.94 0.32 -11.37
CA HIS A 203 4.17 0.64 -10.18
C HIS A 203 2.80 1.23 -10.56
N GLN A 204 1.88 1.19 -9.62
CA GLN A 204 0.59 1.86 -9.68
C GLN A 204 0.27 2.45 -8.31
N ILE A 205 -0.53 3.53 -8.31
CA ILE A 205 -1.18 4.01 -7.09
C ILE A 205 -2.18 2.95 -6.65
N GLY A 206 -2.06 2.49 -5.41
CA GLY A 206 -2.91 1.43 -4.89
C GLY A 206 -2.44 0.89 -3.55
N GLN A 207 -3.32 0.16 -2.89
CA GLN A 207 -3.05 -0.48 -1.60
C GLN A 207 -2.84 -1.97 -1.76
N GLY A 208 -2.01 -2.56 -0.91
CA GLY A 208 -1.96 -3.99 -0.68
C GLY A 208 -3.22 -4.47 0.05
N VAL A 209 -3.46 -5.78 0.05
CA VAL A 209 -4.72 -6.38 0.57
C VAL A 209 -4.95 -6.07 2.05
N CYS A 210 -3.88 -6.10 2.87
CA CYS A 210 -4.00 -5.87 4.31
C CYS A 210 -4.20 -4.39 4.62
N ALA A 211 -3.43 -3.50 3.96
CA ALA A 211 -3.63 -2.06 4.07
C ALA A 211 -5.06 -1.67 3.68
N ALA A 212 -5.54 -2.15 2.54
CA ALA A 212 -6.90 -1.93 2.05
C ALA A 212 -7.97 -2.35 3.08
N LEU A 213 -7.79 -3.50 3.75
CA LEU A 213 -8.75 -3.97 4.75
C LEU A 213 -8.72 -3.09 6.01
N LEU A 214 -7.55 -2.66 6.49
CA LEU A 214 -7.44 -1.74 7.62
C LEU A 214 -8.11 -0.39 7.33
N VAL A 215 -7.87 0.17 6.14
CA VAL A 215 -8.48 1.43 5.69
C VAL A 215 -10.00 1.32 5.61
N ARG A 216 -10.54 0.23 5.05
CA ARG A 216 -12.00 -0.05 5.04
C ARG A 216 -12.62 -0.09 6.44
N ASN A 217 -11.81 -0.36 7.46
CA ASN A 217 -12.23 -0.45 8.86
C ASN A 217 -11.88 0.79 9.67
N GLY A 218 -11.55 1.91 8.99
CA GLY A 218 -11.31 3.20 9.64
C GLY A 218 -10.02 3.28 10.42
N ILE A 219 -9.06 2.38 10.19
CA ILE A 219 -7.73 2.45 10.81
C ILE A 219 -6.82 3.23 9.84
N PRO A 220 -6.29 4.40 10.26
CA PRO A 220 -5.33 5.14 9.45
C PRO A 220 -4.08 4.29 9.21
N VAL A 221 -3.57 4.36 7.98
CA VAL A 221 -2.37 3.63 7.55
C VAL A 221 -1.35 4.67 7.10
N VAL A 222 -0.08 4.48 7.46
CA VAL A 222 1.04 5.30 6.99
C VAL A 222 2.15 4.41 6.46
N SER A 223 2.82 4.86 5.40
CA SER A 223 4.05 4.28 4.91
C SER A 223 5.22 4.63 5.84
N GLN A 224 6.24 3.78 5.85
CA GLN A 224 7.56 4.14 6.36
C GLN A 224 8.20 5.36 5.68
N ARG A 225 7.64 5.84 4.56
CA ARG A 225 8.10 7.00 3.78
C ARG A 225 7.26 8.27 4.00
N ASP A 226 6.21 8.21 4.82
CA ASP A 226 5.38 9.38 5.15
C ASP A 226 6.04 10.22 6.25
N TYR A 227 7.18 10.84 5.91
CA TYR A 227 8.05 11.46 6.91
C TYR A 227 7.40 12.66 7.61
N ARG A 228 6.57 13.45 6.93
CA ARG A 228 5.89 14.60 7.54
C ARG A 228 4.86 14.10 8.56
N THR A 229 4.04 13.15 8.16
CA THR A 229 3.02 12.54 9.02
C THR A 229 3.67 11.83 10.22
N LEU A 230 4.71 11.02 10.01
CA LEU A 230 5.46 10.35 11.08
C LEU A 230 6.10 11.36 12.05
N ASN A 231 6.64 12.47 11.55
CA ASN A 231 7.16 13.54 12.40
C ASN A 231 6.05 14.15 13.28
N GLY A 232 4.83 14.31 12.76
CA GLY A 232 3.66 14.73 13.54
C GLY A 232 3.36 13.76 14.69
N VAL A 233 3.36 12.45 14.41
CA VAL A 233 3.16 11.40 15.42
C VAL A 233 4.27 11.43 16.48
N PHE A 234 5.53 11.58 16.07
CA PHE A 234 6.65 11.72 16.99
C PHE A 234 6.49 12.89 17.94
N ARG A 235 6.10 14.06 17.42
CA ARG A 235 5.87 15.25 18.24
C ARG A 235 4.69 15.08 19.19
N ARG A 236 3.68 14.30 18.80
CA ARG A 236 2.55 13.99 19.67
C ARG A 236 2.96 13.13 20.87
N LEU A 237 3.92 12.23 20.68
CA LEU A 237 4.46 11.37 21.74
C LEU A 237 5.59 12.03 22.52
N ASN A 238 6.35 12.92 21.89
CA ASN A 238 7.47 13.65 22.48
C ASN A 238 7.43 15.11 22.01
N PRO A 239 6.75 16.00 22.76
CA PRO A 239 6.62 17.42 22.39
C PRO A 239 7.95 18.17 22.25
N ALA A 240 9.02 17.68 22.90
CA ALA A 240 10.37 18.23 22.78
C ALA A 240 11.07 17.81 21.46
N PHE A 241 10.49 16.89 20.70
CA PHE A 241 11.03 16.46 19.42
C PHE A 241 10.99 17.62 18.41
N ARG A 242 12.14 17.86 17.76
CA ARG A 242 12.34 18.99 16.85
C ARG A 242 11.35 18.92 15.67
N SER A 243 10.63 20.02 15.44
CA SER A 243 9.80 20.17 14.25
C SER A 243 10.64 20.26 12.98
N ARG A 244 10.21 19.55 11.93
CA ARG A 244 10.81 19.54 10.59
C ARG A 244 9.72 19.78 9.55
N PRO A 245 9.38 21.06 9.28
CA PRO A 245 8.31 21.41 8.34
C PRO A 245 8.67 21.11 6.87
N ASP A 246 9.95 20.89 6.59
CA ASP A 246 10.51 20.56 5.28
C ASP A 246 10.27 19.11 4.84
N LEU A 247 9.81 18.24 5.76
CA LEU A 247 9.52 16.85 5.44
C LEU A 247 8.33 16.73 4.48
N ARG A 248 8.43 15.74 3.61
CA ARG A 248 7.44 15.39 2.61
C ARG A 248 6.94 13.98 2.86
N ASP A 249 5.64 13.78 2.70
CA ASP A 249 5.03 12.45 2.69
C ASP A 249 5.24 11.76 1.34
N HIS A 250 4.94 10.47 1.26
CA HIS A 250 5.36 9.65 0.13
C HIS A 250 4.78 10.15 -1.21
N HIS A 251 3.51 10.59 -1.23
CA HIS A 251 2.85 11.18 -2.39
C HIS A 251 3.39 12.56 -2.81
N GLU A 252 4.26 13.18 -2.01
CA GLU A 252 4.79 14.52 -2.26
C GLU A 252 6.24 14.55 -2.76
N VAL A 253 6.93 13.40 -2.74
CA VAL A 253 8.32 13.35 -3.21
C VAL A 253 8.37 13.35 -4.74
N ASP A 254 9.48 13.87 -5.27
CA ASP A 254 9.65 14.10 -6.72
C ASP A 254 9.45 12.80 -7.51
N TRP A 255 10.05 11.69 -7.06
CA TRP A 255 9.84 10.37 -7.68
C TRP A 255 8.36 9.99 -7.81
N TYR A 256 7.54 10.19 -6.77
CA TYR A 256 6.14 9.80 -6.82
C TYR A 256 5.37 10.65 -7.83
N ARG A 257 5.60 11.97 -7.79
CA ARG A 257 4.94 12.92 -8.69
C ARG A 257 5.34 12.68 -10.13
N ASP A 258 6.64 12.60 -10.40
CA ASP A 258 7.18 12.37 -11.74
C ASP A 258 6.72 11.03 -12.32
N TYR A 259 6.61 10.00 -11.48
CA TYR A 259 6.19 8.66 -11.92
C TYR A 259 4.69 8.57 -12.25
N PHE A 260 3.82 9.27 -11.51
CA PHE A 260 2.36 9.15 -11.65
C PHE A 260 1.66 10.33 -12.32
N GLN A 261 2.34 11.47 -12.53
CA GLN A 261 1.80 12.64 -13.22
C GLN A 261 2.14 12.68 -14.74
N ALA A 262 2.72 11.61 -15.28
CA ALA A 262 3.07 11.47 -16.71
C ALA A 262 1.96 10.85 -17.57
#